data_AF-A0A395V023-F1
#
_entry.id   AF-A0A395V023-F1
#
_cell.length_a   1.000
_cell.length_b   1.000
_cell.length_c   1.000
_cell.angle_alpha   90.00
_cell.angle_beta   90.00
_cell.angle_gamma   90.00
#
_symmetry.space_group_name_H-M   'P 1'
#
loop_
_entity.id
_entity.type
_entity.pdbx_description
1 polymer ?
#
loop_
_entity_poly.entity_id
_entity_poly.type
_entity_poly.pdbx_seq_one_letter_code
_entity_poly.pdbx_strand_id
1 'polypeptide(L)'
;MTRDFSEKAKQKLEGYADDAAASSTWGKIKDWFSDRGMYFRSWTGKLGIENYINDVDTYHQKIIDKNNATKKKIDTIFSNVQSVDTKSMAAMNRQITCGNNIIKLINDLAASISPDGGNLDMAGMKGTLDADAARIKNPESAKNEKTEKEKLGAGDTSCKKSSDPVNLSTGNFIYDHEDMQAGGEIPLSFHRYYNSKDTGTDTMGSCFLHNYEMEVQKQPDQKAAVRMHDGQFYYFAETDTGYVAENAAMGLLERTEDGYKLTCHPGMDAVYFDKNGKAARQENTNKRGITFIRDERGRLEKAETDTGSFLEYA
;
A
#
# COMPACT_ATOMS: atom_id res chain seq x y z
N MET A 1 15.39 -12.04 -15.35
CA MET A 1 16.17 -12.70 -14.29
C MET A 1 15.20 -13.11 -13.20
N THR A 2 14.92 -14.40 -13.05
CA THR A 2 13.94 -14.94 -12.09
C THR A 2 14.62 -15.11 -10.73
N ARG A 3 14.08 -14.50 -9.67
CA ARG A 3 14.61 -14.63 -8.31
C ARG A 3 14.05 -15.92 -7.69
N ASP A 4 14.92 -16.76 -7.14
CA ASP A 4 14.58 -18.07 -6.54
C ASP A 4 14.36 -17.91 -5.03
N PHE A 5 13.14 -18.20 -4.58
CA PHE A 5 12.73 -18.19 -3.17
C PHE A 5 12.41 -19.59 -2.62
N SER A 6 13.02 -20.63 -3.19
CA SER A 6 12.91 -21.99 -2.67
C SER A 6 13.59 -22.17 -1.32
N GLU A 7 13.13 -23.14 -0.51
CA GLU A 7 13.78 -23.52 0.75
C GLU A 7 15.27 -23.89 0.56
N LYS A 8 15.62 -24.45 -0.61
CA LYS A 8 17.00 -24.74 -0.96
C LYS A 8 17.85 -23.47 -1.12
N ALA A 9 17.28 -22.42 -1.70
CA ALA A 9 17.94 -21.11 -1.80
C ALA A 9 18.07 -20.43 -0.43
N LYS A 10 17.04 -20.55 0.42
CA LYS A 10 17.06 -20.07 1.81
C LYS A 10 18.19 -20.69 2.61
N GLN A 11 18.25 -22.02 2.65
CA GLN A 11 19.28 -22.79 3.35
C GLN A 11 20.69 -22.46 2.85
N LYS A 12 20.84 -22.21 1.55
CA LYS A 12 22.13 -21.81 0.96
C LYS A 12 22.57 -20.41 1.42
N LEU A 13 21.64 -19.45 1.53
CA LEU A 13 21.91 -18.10 2.01
C LEU A 13 22.22 -18.06 3.51
N GLU A 14 21.50 -18.86 4.31
CA GLU A 14 21.79 -19.05 5.72
C GLU A 14 23.16 -19.70 5.93
N GLY A 15 23.52 -20.68 5.08
CA GLY A 15 24.84 -21.30 5.06
C GLY A 15 25.97 -20.31 4.78
N TYR A 16 25.78 -19.37 3.85
CA TYR A 16 26.77 -18.30 3.65
C TYR A 16 26.92 -17.36 4.85
N ALA A 17 25.84 -17.12 5.61
CA ALA A 17 25.91 -16.37 6.86
C ALA A 17 26.62 -17.17 7.99
N ASP A 18 26.54 -18.50 7.97
CA ASP A 18 27.28 -19.38 8.89
C ASP A 18 28.77 -19.49 8.56
N ASP A 19 29.12 -19.63 7.28
CA ASP A 19 30.50 -19.72 6.81
C ASP A 19 31.31 -18.45 7.15
N ALA A 20 30.65 -17.30 7.15
CA ALA A 20 31.22 -16.02 7.58
C ALA A 20 31.47 -15.94 9.11
N ALA A 21 30.91 -16.86 9.91
CA ALA A 21 30.94 -16.79 11.36
C ALA A 21 32.04 -17.62 12.03
N ALA A 22 32.61 -18.65 11.37
CA ALA A 22 33.60 -19.61 11.90
C ALA A 22 33.48 -19.90 13.42
N SER A 23 32.24 -20.02 13.90
CA SER A 23 31.88 -19.98 15.33
C SER A 23 32.39 -21.20 16.10
N SER A 24 32.56 -22.33 15.41
CA SER A 24 33.09 -23.57 15.98
C SER A 24 34.58 -23.51 16.35
N THR A 25 35.34 -22.57 15.78
CA THR A 25 36.78 -22.44 16.05
C THR A 25 37.02 -21.51 17.24
N TRP A 26 36.27 -20.41 17.38
CA TRP A 26 36.41 -19.49 18.52
C TRP A 26 35.91 -20.09 19.84
N GLY A 27 34.82 -20.87 19.81
CA GLY A 27 34.33 -21.59 21.01
C GLY A 27 35.39 -22.53 21.59
N LYS A 28 36.09 -23.30 20.74
CA LYS A 28 37.19 -24.19 21.16
C LYS A 28 38.39 -23.43 21.73
N ILE A 29 38.67 -22.24 21.19
CA ILE A 29 39.74 -21.37 21.68
C ILE A 29 39.37 -20.80 23.05
N LYS A 30 38.11 -20.39 23.26
CA LYS A 30 37.61 -19.89 24.55
C LYS A 30 37.64 -20.97 25.63
N ASP A 31 37.22 -22.19 25.31
CA ASP A 31 37.27 -23.32 26.24
C ASP A 31 38.72 -23.65 26.63
N TRP A 32 39.64 -23.64 25.66
CA TRP A 32 41.08 -23.82 25.90
C TRP A 32 41.69 -22.76 26.83
N PHE A 33 41.25 -21.50 26.71
CA PHE A 33 41.67 -20.40 27.60
C PHE A 33 41.04 -20.53 29.00
N SER A 34 39.78 -20.96 29.08
CA SER A 34 39.07 -21.18 30.34
C SER A 34 39.74 -22.27 31.17
N ASP A 35 40.11 -23.39 30.53
CA ASP A 35 40.74 -24.55 31.18
C ASP A 35 42.18 -24.27 31.67
N ARG A 36 42.85 -23.25 31.12
CA ARG A 36 44.22 -22.82 31.50
C ARG A 36 44.26 -21.52 32.33
N GLY A 37 43.10 -21.02 32.77
CA GLY A 37 42.90 -19.64 33.23
C GLY A 37 43.69 -19.17 34.46
N MET A 38 44.03 -20.03 35.42
CA MET A 38 44.72 -19.58 36.65
C MET A 38 46.19 -19.19 36.44
N TYR A 39 46.92 -19.91 35.58
CA TYR A 39 48.33 -19.60 35.30
C TYR A 39 48.50 -18.51 34.24
N PHE A 40 47.53 -18.39 33.33
CA PHE A 40 47.57 -17.43 32.22
C PHE A 40 47.31 -15.99 32.68
N ARG A 41 46.29 -15.76 33.53
CA ARG A 41 45.92 -14.43 34.06
C ARG A 41 47.06 -13.71 34.79
N SER A 42 47.92 -14.46 35.49
CA SER A 42 49.08 -13.93 36.22
C SER A 42 50.12 -13.25 35.32
N TRP A 43 50.35 -13.82 34.12
CA TRP A 43 51.37 -13.31 33.19
C TRP A 43 50.79 -12.35 32.14
N THR A 44 49.54 -12.54 31.70
CA THR A 44 48.89 -11.63 30.74
C THR A 44 48.52 -10.28 31.34
N GLY A 45 48.14 -10.24 32.62
CA GLY A 45 47.89 -8.99 33.34
C GLY A 45 49.14 -8.10 33.47
N LYS A 46 50.35 -8.69 33.49
CA LYS A 46 51.63 -7.95 33.51
C LYS A 46 52.04 -7.40 32.13
N LEU A 47 51.51 -7.96 31.05
CA LEU A 47 51.87 -7.59 29.66
C LEU A 47 50.77 -6.77 28.95
N GLY A 48 49.66 -6.45 29.64
CA GLY A 48 48.55 -5.67 29.06
C GLY A 48 47.77 -6.40 27.96
N ILE A 49 47.90 -7.73 27.87
CA ILE A 49 47.32 -8.57 26.81
C ILE A 49 45.81 -8.77 27.00
N GLU A 50 45.29 -8.55 28.22
CA GLU A 50 43.87 -8.70 28.56
C GLU A 50 42.95 -7.78 27.74
N ASN A 51 43.40 -6.56 27.44
CA ASN A 51 42.62 -5.62 26.61
C ASN A 51 42.47 -6.13 25.17
N TYR A 52 43.54 -6.69 24.59
CA TYR A 52 43.51 -7.25 23.23
C TYR A 52 42.60 -8.49 23.14
N ILE A 53 42.54 -9.31 24.20
CA ILE A 53 41.62 -10.47 24.25
C ILE A 53 40.17 -10.01 24.30
N ASN A 54 39.86 -8.99 25.12
CA ASN A 54 38.52 -8.42 25.22
C ASN A 54 38.08 -7.72 23.91
N ASP A 55 39.01 -7.06 23.21
CA ASP A 55 38.75 -6.43 21.91
C ASP A 55 38.43 -7.46 20.84
N VAL A 56 39.17 -8.58 20.82
CA VAL A 56 38.92 -9.70 19.90
C VAL A 56 37.59 -10.41 20.21
N ASP A 57 37.24 -10.61 21.48
CA ASP A 57 35.95 -11.19 21.88
C ASP A 57 34.78 -10.27 21.48
N THR A 58 34.93 -8.97 21.72
CA THR A 58 33.95 -7.94 21.30
C THR A 58 33.78 -7.91 19.79
N TYR A 59 34.87 -8.05 19.03
CA TYR A 59 34.83 -8.09 17.56
C TYR A 59 34.10 -9.34 17.04
N HIS A 60 34.40 -10.51 17.58
CA HIS A 60 33.73 -11.75 17.20
C HIS A 60 32.25 -11.76 17.58
N GLN A 61 31.91 -11.22 18.76
CA GLN A 61 30.50 -11.06 19.16
C GLN A 61 29.75 -10.17 18.17
N LYS A 62 30.34 -9.06 17.71
CA LYS A 62 29.73 -8.20 16.68
C LYS A 62 29.53 -8.92 15.33
N ILE A 63 30.42 -9.84 14.95
CA ILE A 63 30.26 -10.64 13.73
C ILE A 63 29.09 -11.62 13.88
N ILE A 64 29.02 -12.33 15.02
CA ILE A 64 27.92 -13.26 15.33
C ILE A 64 26.59 -12.52 15.33
N ASP A 65 26.52 -11.37 16.01
CA ASP A 65 25.30 -10.57 16.09
C ASP A 65 24.86 -10.07 14.70
N LYS A 66 25.79 -9.61 13.86
CA LYS A 66 25.50 -9.21 12.48
C LYS A 66 25.03 -10.37 11.62
N ASN A 67 25.60 -11.56 11.78
CA ASN A 67 25.19 -12.75 11.03
C ASN A 67 23.81 -13.24 11.47
N ASN A 68 23.53 -13.26 12.77
CA ASN A 68 22.20 -13.55 13.31
C ASN A 68 21.16 -12.53 12.81
N ALA A 69 21.50 -11.23 12.80
CA ALA A 69 20.64 -10.21 12.23
C ALA A 69 20.42 -10.41 10.72
N THR A 70 21.44 -10.86 9.99
CA THR A 70 21.35 -11.16 8.55
C THR A 70 20.45 -12.37 8.30
N LYS A 71 20.59 -13.46 9.07
CA LYS A 71 19.69 -14.61 9.02
C LYS A 71 18.25 -14.23 9.31
N LYS A 72 18.02 -13.45 10.36
CA LYS A 72 16.68 -12.94 10.69
C LYS A 72 16.08 -12.12 9.54
N LYS A 73 16.88 -11.31 8.85
CA LYS A 73 16.44 -10.58 7.65
C LYS A 73 16.12 -11.51 6.48
N ILE A 74 16.93 -12.54 6.25
CA ILE A 74 16.66 -13.58 5.23
C ILE A 74 15.34 -14.28 5.54
N ASP A 75 15.15 -14.77 6.77
CA ASP A 75 13.90 -15.37 7.23
C ASP A 75 12.68 -14.47 6.99
N THR A 76 12.82 -13.19 7.34
CA THR A 76 11.77 -12.19 7.15
C THR A 76 11.41 -12.03 5.67
N ILE A 77 12.42 -11.94 4.78
CA ILE A 77 12.20 -11.82 3.34
C ILE A 77 11.48 -13.06 2.79
N PHE A 78 11.95 -14.27 3.11
CA PHE A 78 11.33 -15.50 2.63
C PHE A 78 9.90 -15.69 3.16
N SER A 79 9.67 -15.40 4.45
CA SER A 79 8.33 -15.45 5.05
C SER A 79 7.38 -14.45 4.39
N ASN A 80 7.86 -13.23 4.13
CA ASN A 80 7.07 -12.20 3.46
C ASN A 80 6.68 -12.64 2.04
N VAL A 81 7.62 -13.23 1.28
CA VAL A 81 7.35 -13.75 -0.08
C VAL A 81 6.32 -14.89 -0.04
N GLN A 82 6.48 -15.88 0.85
CA GLN A 82 5.50 -16.96 1.02
C GLN A 82 4.11 -16.44 1.40
N SER A 83 4.05 -15.38 2.22
CA SER A 83 2.78 -14.74 2.57
C SER A 83 2.09 -14.09 1.37
N VAL A 84 2.87 -13.49 0.45
CA VAL A 84 2.37 -12.90 -0.80
C VAL A 84 1.86 -14.00 -1.74
N ASP A 85 2.60 -15.10 -1.88
CA ASP A 85 2.17 -16.24 -2.70
C ASP A 85 0.86 -16.85 -2.17
N THR A 86 0.76 -17.04 -0.86
CA THR A 86 -0.45 -17.56 -0.21
C THR A 86 -1.65 -16.63 -0.44
N LYS A 87 -1.46 -15.31 -0.28
CA LYS A 87 -2.49 -14.30 -0.57
C LYS A 87 -2.89 -14.32 -2.05
N SER A 88 -1.92 -14.46 -2.95
CA SER A 88 -2.13 -14.52 -4.41
C SER A 88 -2.92 -15.76 -4.81
N MET A 89 -2.58 -16.94 -4.28
CA MET A 89 -3.36 -18.17 -4.51
C MET A 89 -4.78 -18.07 -3.95
N ALA A 90 -4.94 -17.52 -2.75
CA ALA A 90 -6.27 -17.29 -2.18
C ALA A 90 -7.08 -16.28 -3.00
N ALA A 91 -6.44 -15.32 -3.67
CA ALA A 91 -7.11 -14.42 -4.61
C ALA A 91 -7.50 -15.16 -5.91
N MET A 92 -6.59 -15.95 -6.48
CA MET A 92 -6.85 -16.76 -7.67
C MET A 92 -7.99 -17.77 -7.45
N ASN A 93 -8.01 -18.47 -6.32
CA ASN A 93 -9.07 -19.43 -5.99
C ASN A 93 -10.45 -18.75 -5.89
N ARG A 94 -10.49 -17.51 -5.38
CA ARG A 94 -11.74 -16.71 -5.40
C ARG A 94 -12.17 -16.38 -6.82
N GLN A 95 -11.23 -15.97 -7.68
CA GLN A 95 -11.50 -15.69 -9.10
C GLN A 95 -11.98 -16.93 -9.86
N ILE A 96 -11.37 -18.10 -9.64
CA ILE A 96 -11.80 -19.39 -10.21
C ILE A 96 -13.22 -19.73 -9.74
N THR A 97 -13.50 -19.55 -8.45
CA THR A 97 -14.83 -19.80 -7.88
C THR A 97 -15.87 -18.86 -8.50
N CYS A 98 -15.55 -17.56 -8.63
CA CYS A 98 -16.42 -16.58 -9.28
C CYS A 98 -16.66 -16.95 -10.76
N GLY A 99 -15.61 -17.29 -11.50
CA GLY A 99 -15.71 -17.77 -12.89
C GLY A 99 -16.60 -19.00 -13.04
N ASN A 100 -16.49 -19.99 -12.14
CA ASN A 100 -17.36 -21.15 -12.14
C ASN A 100 -18.83 -20.79 -11.85
N ASN A 101 -19.08 -19.81 -10.97
CA ASN A 101 -20.43 -19.31 -10.71
C ASN A 101 -21.00 -18.56 -11.92
N ILE A 102 -20.18 -17.81 -12.67
CA ILE A 102 -20.59 -17.15 -13.92
C ILE A 102 -20.90 -18.18 -15.01
N ILE A 103 -20.06 -19.21 -15.17
CA ILE A 103 -20.31 -20.31 -16.11
C ILE A 103 -21.64 -20.98 -15.78
N LYS A 104 -21.91 -21.22 -14.49
CA LYS A 104 -23.18 -21.77 -14.05
C LYS A 104 -24.37 -20.87 -14.41
N LEU A 105 -24.27 -19.57 -14.11
CA LEU A 105 -25.30 -18.60 -14.49
C LEU A 105 -25.59 -18.62 -16.00
N ILE A 106 -24.54 -18.65 -16.84
CA ILE A 106 -24.68 -18.73 -18.30
C ILE A 106 -25.38 -20.02 -18.73
N ASN A 107 -25.02 -21.17 -18.13
CA ASN A 107 -25.64 -22.44 -18.43
C ASN A 107 -27.11 -22.50 -17.99
N ASP A 108 -27.43 -21.96 -16.81
CA ASP A 108 -28.79 -21.91 -16.29
C ASP A 108 -29.66 -20.94 -17.13
N LEU A 109 -29.09 -19.82 -17.60
CA LEU A 109 -29.70 -18.94 -18.60
C LEU A 109 -29.90 -19.65 -19.95
N ALA A 110 -28.91 -20.38 -20.45
CA ALA A 110 -29.02 -21.09 -21.72
C ALA A 110 -30.09 -22.20 -21.66
N ALA A 111 -30.17 -22.94 -20.55
CA ALA A 111 -31.18 -23.98 -20.33
C ALA A 111 -32.61 -23.42 -20.26
N SER A 112 -32.74 -22.13 -19.91
CA SER A 112 -34.02 -21.46 -19.82
C SER A 112 -34.62 -21.02 -21.15
N ILE A 113 -33.80 -20.97 -22.20
CA ILE A 113 -34.21 -20.63 -23.56
C ILE A 113 -34.53 -21.95 -24.28
N SER A 114 -35.81 -22.21 -24.58
CA SER A 114 -36.21 -23.39 -25.37
C SER A 114 -35.50 -23.41 -26.73
N PRO A 115 -34.86 -24.52 -27.14
CA PRO A 115 -34.24 -24.65 -28.46
C PRO A 115 -35.24 -24.55 -29.62
N ASP A 116 -36.53 -24.78 -29.35
CA ASP A 116 -37.56 -25.02 -30.37
C ASP A 116 -38.56 -23.86 -30.53
N GLY A 117 -38.25 -22.67 -30.00
CA GLY A 117 -38.98 -21.44 -30.38
C GLY A 117 -39.73 -20.70 -29.26
N GLY A 118 -39.00 -20.25 -28.23
CA GLY A 118 -39.33 -18.97 -27.59
C GLY A 118 -40.24 -18.97 -26.36
N ASN A 119 -40.49 -20.11 -25.71
CA ASN A 119 -41.13 -20.09 -24.39
C ASN A 119 -40.06 -20.03 -23.27
N LEU A 120 -40.10 -18.97 -22.46
CA LEU A 120 -39.23 -18.76 -21.29
C LEU A 120 -39.97 -19.22 -20.02
N ASP A 121 -39.44 -20.20 -19.29
CA ASP A 121 -39.98 -20.61 -17.98
C ASP A 121 -39.59 -19.61 -16.88
N MET A 122 -40.21 -18.43 -16.90
CA MET A 122 -39.94 -17.36 -15.94
C MET A 122 -40.18 -17.74 -14.47
N ALA A 123 -41.06 -18.70 -14.19
CA ALA A 123 -41.43 -19.10 -12.84
C ALA A 123 -40.36 -20.00 -12.19
N GLY A 124 -39.81 -20.96 -12.95
CA GLY A 124 -38.66 -21.77 -12.51
C GLY A 124 -37.35 -20.98 -12.46
N MET A 125 -37.18 -20.01 -13.36
CA MET A 125 -35.93 -19.23 -13.49
C MET A 125 -35.64 -18.28 -12.34
N LYS A 126 -36.66 -17.63 -11.77
CA LYS A 126 -36.44 -16.59 -10.76
C LYS A 126 -35.64 -17.10 -9.55
N GLY A 127 -36.00 -18.27 -9.02
CA GLY A 127 -35.33 -18.86 -7.87
C GLY A 127 -33.88 -19.26 -8.15
N THR A 128 -33.62 -19.81 -9.34
CA THR A 128 -32.26 -20.21 -9.77
C THR A 128 -31.37 -19.00 -10.01
N LEU A 129 -31.89 -17.97 -10.68
CA LEU A 129 -31.16 -16.72 -10.95
C LEU A 129 -30.88 -15.93 -9.67
N ASP A 130 -31.83 -15.85 -8.74
CA ASP A 130 -31.61 -15.21 -7.43
C ASP A 130 -30.53 -15.96 -6.63
N ALA A 131 -30.53 -17.30 -6.67
CA ALA A 131 -29.52 -18.12 -6.00
C ALA A 131 -28.13 -17.96 -6.63
N ASP A 132 -28.03 -17.90 -7.95
CA ASP A 132 -26.77 -17.68 -8.65
C ASP A 132 -26.25 -16.25 -8.46
N ALA A 133 -27.12 -15.25 -8.50
CA ALA A 133 -26.78 -13.87 -8.17
C ALA A 133 -26.27 -13.76 -6.72
N ALA A 134 -26.88 -14.48 -5.77
CA ALA A 134 -26.40 -14.53 -4.39
C ALA A 134 -25.02 -15.20 -4.27
N ARG A 135 -24.78 -16.30 -5.00
CA ARG A 135 -23.47 -17.00 -5.04
C ARG A 135 -22.35 -16.13 -5.60
N ILE A 136 -22.66 -15.30 -6.60
CA ILE A 136 -21.71 -14.35 -7.18
C ILE A 136 -21.42 -13.21 -6.18
N LYS A 137 -22.43 -12.71 -5.46
CA LYS A 137 -22.28 -11.60 -4.50
C LYS A 137 -21.56 -11.96 -3.18
N ASN A 138 -21.73 -13.19 -2.68
CA ASN A 138 -21.32 -13.58 -1.32
C ASN A 138 -19.81 -13.45 -0.99
N PRO A 139 -18.85 -13.73 -1.89
CA PRO A 139 -17.42 -13.60 -1.57
C PRO A 139 -16.82 -12.18 -1.74
N GLU A 140 -17.56 -11.19 -2.23
CA GLU A 140 -16.98 -9.95 -2.79
C GLU A 140 -17.36 -8.64 -2.09
N SER A 141 -18.43 -8.56 -1.27
CA SER A 141 -19.00 -7.26 -0.84
C SER A 141 -18.02 -6.29 -0.16
N ALA A 142 -17.19 -6.76 0.77
CA ALA A 142 -16.22 -5.89 1.46
C ALA A 142 -14.96 -5.58 0.63
N LYS A 143 -14.58 -6.47 -0.30
CA LYS A 143 -13.50 -6.17 -1.27
C LYS A 143 -13.98 -5.22 -2.35
N ASN A 144 -15.24 -5.34 -2.75
CA ASN A 144 -15.83 -4.55 -3.81
C ASN A 144 -15.88 -3.08 -3.42
N GLU A 145 -16.27 -2.73 -2.19
CA GLU A 145 -16.29 -1.32 -1.76
C GLU A 145 -14.88 -0.68 -1.81
N LYS A 146 -13.86 -1.40 -1.34
CA LYS A 146 -12.47 -0.97 -1.40
C LYS A 146 -12.02 -0.75 -2.85
N THR A 147 -12.25 -1.74 -3.71
CA THR A 147 -11.88 -1.69 -5.13
C THR A 147 -12.70 -0.66 -5.91
N GLU A 148 -13.94 -0.40 -5.54
CA GLU A 148 -14.75 0.68 -6.12
C GLU A 148 -14.20 2.06 -5.74
N LYS A 149 -13.79 2.26 -4.48
CA LYS A 149 -13.14 3.50 -4.01
C LYS A 149 -11.77 3.73 -4.67
N GLU A 150 -11.03 2.67 -4.97
CA GLU A 150 -9.82 2.72 -5.81
C GLU A 150 -10.12 3.14 -7.27
N LYS A 151 -11.38 3.22 -7.69
CA LYS A 151 -11.80 3.50 -9.08
C LYS A 151 -12.71 4.72 -9.23
N LEU A 152 -12.80 5.55 -8.19
CA LEU A 152 -13.52 6.83 -8.24
C LEU A 152 -12.81 7.87 -9.12
N GLY A 153 -11.49 7.77 -9.26
CA GLY A 153 -10.69 8.80 -9.95
C GLY A 153 -11.01 8.98 -11.43
N ALA A 154 -11.00 10.23 -11.90
CA ALA A 154 -11.15 10.55 -13.31
C ALA A 154 -9.95 10.07 -14.15
N GLY A 155 -8.77 9.96 -13.53
CA GLY A 155 -7.53 9.50 -14.16
C GLY A 155 -7.29 7.99 -14.13
N ASP A 156 -8.26 7.16 -13.68
CA ASP A 156 -8.07 5.71 -13.60
C ASP A 156 -7.86 5.08 -15.00
N THR A 157 -6.59 4.80 -15.32
CA THR A 157 -6.17 4.18 -16.58
C THR A 157 -6.54 2.70 -16.69
N SER A 158 -6.94 2.07 -15.57
CA SER A 158 -7.28 0.65 -15.54
C SER A 158 -8.70 0.35 -16.03
N CYS A 159 -9.54 1.38 -16.17
CA CYS A 159 -10.94 1.24 -16.54
C CYS A 159 -11.27 1.95 -17.86
N LYS A 160 -12.06 1.28 -18.72
CA LYS A 160 -12.65 1.94 -19.90
C LYS A 160 -13.89 2.73 -19.49
N LYS A 161 -14.07 3.91 -20.08
CA LYS A 161 -15.29 4.72 -19.95
C LYS A 161 -16.17 4.55 -21.20
N SER A 162 -17.49 4.61 -21.05
CA SER A 162 -18.40 4.72 -22.20
C SER A 162 -18.41 6.12 -22.81
N SER A 163 -19.22 6.33 -23.86
CA SER A 163 -19.42 7.65 -24.47
C SER A 163 -20.07 8.65 -23.51
N ASP A 164 -21.01 8.19 -22.69
CA ASP A 164 -21.39 8.87 -21.44
C ASP A 164 -20.30 8.49 -20.42
N PRO A 165 -19.74 9.39 -19.59
CA PRO A 165 -18.48 9.15 -18.88
C PRO A 165 -18.63 8.22 -17.64
N VAL A 166 -19.23 7.05 -17.87
CA VAL A 166 -19.43 5.96 -16.92
C VAL A 166 -18.25 5.01 -16.98
N ASN A 167 -17.63 4.75 -15.83
CA ASN A 167 -16.66 3.70 -15.64
C ASN A 167 -17.33 2.33 -15.84
N LEU A 168 -16.94 1.60 -16.89
CA LEU A 168 -17.56 0.32 -17.26
C LEU A 168 -17.28 -0.82 -16.27
N SER A 169 -16.32 -0.66 -15.37
CA SER A 169 -16.02 -1.65 -14.34
C SER A 169 -16.87 -1.47 -13.07
N THR A 170 -17.32 -0.26 -12.78
CA THR A 170 -18.00 0.07 -11.51
C THR A 170 -19.39 0.66 -11.68
N GLY A 171 -19.75 1.07 -12.90
CA GLY A 171 -20.96 1.85 -13.15
C GLY A 171 -20.92 3.26 -12.54
N ASN A 172 -19.75 3.75 -12.14
CA ASN A 172 -19.58 5.10 -11.62
C ASN A 172 -19.67 6.12 -12.75
N PHE A 173 -20.60 7.06 -12.67
CA PHE A 173 -20.66 8.20 -13.58
C PHE A 173 -19.70 9.28 -13.06
N ILE A 174 -18.71 9.61 -13.89
CA ILE A 174 -17.62 10.52 -13.52
C ILE A 174 -17.72 11.76 -14.38
N TYR A 175 -17.79 12.94 -13.77
CA TYR A 175 -17.68 14.21 -14.45
C TYR A 175 -16.52 15.01 -13.86
N ASP A 176 -15.68 15.53 -14.73
CA ASP A 176 -14.42 16.23 -14.43
C ASP A 176 -14.53 17.59 -15.13
N HIS A 177 -14.32 18.66 -14.37
CA HIS A 177 -14.40 20.02 -14.88
C HIS A 177 -13.46 20.96 -14.13
N GLU A 178 -12.50 21.54 -14.85
CA GLU A 178 -11.68 22.65 -14.37
C GLU A 178 -12.47 23.96 -14.54
N ASP A 179 -12.89 24.56 -13.42
CA ASP A 179 -13.67 25.81 -13.45
C ASP A 179 -12.78 27.04 -13.57
N MET A 180 -11.58 26.98 -12.99
CA MET A 180 -10.65 28.09 -12.97
C MET A 180 -9.22 27.58 -12.99
N GLN A 181 -8.38 28.24 -13.79
CA GLN A 181 -6.95 28.04 -13.80
C GLN A 181 -6.24 29.39 -13.77
N ALA A 182 -5.34 29.55 -12.81
CA ALA A 182 -4.38 30.64 -12.78
C ALA A 182 -3.00 30.06 -13.07
N GLY A 183 -2.45 30.43 -14.23
CA GLY A 183 -1.11 30.01 -14.64
C GLY A 183 -0.01 30.60 -13.75
N GLY A 184 1.23 30.28 -14.09
CA GLY A 184 2.41 30.66 -13.32
C GLY A 184 3.37 29.49 -13.23
N GLU A 185 4.49 29.67 -12.54
CA GLU A 185 5.44 28.58 -12.33
C GLU A 185 4.86 27.48 -11.43
N ILE A 186 3.96 27.84 -10.52
CA ILE A 186 3.15 26.93 -9.71
C ILE A 186 1.69 27.25 -10.07
N PRO A 187 1.08 26.52 -11.02
CA PRO A 187 -0.29 26.81 -11.43
C PRO A 187 -1.27 26.51 -10.29
N LEU A 188 -2.24 27.39 -10.10
CA LEU A 188 -3.40 27.15 -9.25
C LEU A 188 -4.57 26.75 -10.13
N SER A 189 -5.35 25.79 -9.66
CA SER A 189 -6.53 25.31 -10.36
C SER A 189 -7.62 25.01 -9.35
N PHE A 190 -8.84 25.44 -9.67
CA PHE A 190 -10.04 24.95 -9.00
C PHE A 190 -10.74 23.98 -9.95
N HIS A 191 -10.76 22.72 -9.55
CA HIS A 191 -11.28 21.62 -10.34
C HIS A 191 -12.32 20.88 -9.53
N ARG A 192 -13.52 20.71 -10.09
CA ARG A 192 -14.61 19.93 -9.51
C ARG A 192 -14.73 18.56 -10.16
N TYR A 193 -14.86 17.56 -9.30
CA TYR A 193 -15.15 16.19 -9.69
C TYR A 193 -16.54 15.81 -9.17
N TYR A 194 -17.32 15.17 -10.02
CA TYR A 194 -18.55 14.48 -9.64
C TYR A 194 -18.39 12.99 -9.84
N ASN A 195 -18.77 12.22 -8.83
CA ASN A 195 -18.73 10.77 -8.82
C ASN A 195 -20.06 10.23 -8.28
N SER A 196 -20.89 9.62 -9.13
CA SER A 196 -22.21 9.12 -8.70
C SER A 196 -22.15 8.00 -7.65
N LYS A 197 -20.98 7.39 -7.47
CA LYS A 197 -20.70 6.38 -6.44
C LYS A 197 -20.01 6.94 -5.20
N ASP A 198 -19.59 8.21 -5.21
CA ASP A 198 -19.00 8.84 -4.02
C ASP A 198 -20.14 9.26 -3.07
N THR A 199 -20.31 8.51 -1.99
CA THR A 199 -21.30 8.79 -0.96
C THR A 199 -20.79 9.74 0.11
N GLY A 200 -19.57 10.26 -0.02
CA GLY A 200 -19.03 11.28 0.87
C GLY A 200 -19.89 12.53 0.90
N THR A 201 -19.91 13.21 2.04
CA THR A 201 -20.46 14.57 2.19
C THR A 201 -19.32 15.50 2.53
N ASP A 202 -18.64 15.99 1.50
CA ASP A 202 -17.55 16.95 1.62
C ASP A 202 -18.08 18.39 1.52
N THR A 203 -17.18 19.37 1.40
CA THR A 203 -17.59 20.79 1.46
C THR A 203 -18.56 21.19 0.35
N MET A 204 -18.56 20.47 -0.77
CA MET A 204 -19.42 20.75 -1.93
C MET A 204 -20.73 19.95 -1.96
N GLY A 205 -21.00 19.13 -0.94
CA GLY A 205 -22.16 18.25 -0.88
C GLY A 205 -21.90 16.86 -1.47
N SER A 206 -22.96 16.03 -1.50
CA SER A 206 -22.81 14.63 -1.88
C SER A 206 -22.37 14.45 -3.32
N CYS A 207 -21.51 13.45 -3.57
CA CYS A 207 -20.96 13.10 -4.88
C CYS A 207 -19.99 14.14 -5.48
N PHE A 208 -19.76 15.28 -4.85
CA PHE A 208 -18.87 16.33 -5.33
C PHE A 208 -17.61 16.44 -4.48
N LEU A 209 -16.50 16.70 -5.16
CA LEU A 209 -15.17 16.88 -4.60
C LEU A 209 -14.44 17.99 -5.34
N HIS A 210 -13.62 18.78 -4.66
CA HIS A 210 -12.63 19.63 -5.33
C HIS A 210 -11.19 19.13 -5.14
N ASN A 211 -10.31 19.46 -6.07
CA ASN A 211 -8.93 18.95 -6.16
C ASN A 211 -8.03 19.13 -4.92
N TYR A 212 -8.38 20.04 -4.00
CA TYR A 212 -7.60 20.34 -2.78
C TYR A 212 -8.15 19.68 -1.50
N GLU A 213 -9.11 18.76 -1.63
CA GLU A 213 -9.67 17.97 -0.53
C GLU A 213 -8.97 16.61 -0.31
N MET A 214 -7.70 16.51 -0.73
CA MET A 214 -6.88 15.35 -0.44
C MET A 214 -6.78 15.10 1.07
N GLU A 215 -6.88 13.82 1.47
CA GLU A 215 -6.83 13.45 2.88
C GLU A 215 -6.31 12.03 3.13
N VAL A 216 -5.74 11.83 4.32
CA VAL A 216 -5.36 10.54 4.89
C VAL A 216 -6.41 10.13 5.90
N GLN A 217 -7.09 9.02 5.61
CA GLN A 217 -8.04 8.37 6.51
C GLN A 217 -7.36 7.18 7.20
N LYS A 218 -7.34 7.19 8.53
CA LYS A 218 -6.95 6.02 9.32
C LYS A 218 -8.02 4.94 9.17
N GLN A 219 -7.61 3.75 8.79
CA GLN A 219 -8.48 2.59 8.66
C GLN A 219 -8.27 1.64 9.87
N PRO A 220 -9.24 0.76 10.17
CA PRO A 220 -9.02 -0.33 11.11
C PRO A 220 -7.79 -1.18 10.74
N ASP A 221 -7.22 -1.89 11.72
CA ASP A 221 -6.13 -2.85 11.52
C ASP A 221 -4.82 -2.27 10.99
N GLN A 222 -4.38 -1.11 11.49
CA GLN A 222 -3.07 -0.51 11.16
C GLN A 222 -2.92 -0.25 9.64
N LYS A 223 -3.98 0.29 9.04
CA LYS A 223 -4.01 0.67 7.62
C LYS A 223 -4.28 2.16 7.47
N ALA A 224 -3.88 2.70 6.33
CA ALA A 224 -4.21 4.05 5.92
C ALA A 224 -4.82 4.03 4.52
N ALA A 225 -5.77 4.91 4.26
CA ALA A 225 -6.28 5.19 2.94
C ALA A 225 -6.04 6.66 2.62
N VAL A 226 -5.48 6.96 1.46
CA VAL A 226 -5.28 8.34 1.00
C VAL A 226 -6.27 8.61 -0.11
N ARG A 227 -7.15 9.59 0.09
CA ARG A 227 -8.00 10.15 -0.95
C ARG A 227 -7.20 11.16 -1.75
N MET A 228 -7.12 10.94 -3.06
CA MET A 228 -6.43 11.80 -4.01
C MET A 228 -7.35 12.92 -4.50
N HIS A 229 -6.78 13.88 -5.24
CA HIS A 229 -7.46 15.06 -5.77
C HIS A 229 -8.75 14.81 -6.56
N ASP A 230 -8.89 13.64 -7.16
CA ASP A 230 -9.99 13.24 -8.06
C ASP A 230 -10.93 12.23 -7.38
N GLY A 231 -10.71 11.96 -6.09
CA GLY A 231 -11.55 11.10 -5.26
C GLY A 231 -11.08 9.65 -5.22
N GLN A 232 -10.07 9.27 -6.01
CA GLN A 232 -9.50 7.93 -5.95
C GLN A 232 -8.87 7.66 -4.57
N PHE A 233 -9.07 6.46 -4.03
CA PHE A 233 -8.40 6.03 -2.81
C PHE A 233 -7.19 5.15 -3.10
N TYR A 234 -6.07 5.43 -2.44
CA TYR A 234 -4.92 4.54 -2.36
C TYR A 234 -4.79 3.97 -0.96
N TYR A 235 -4.68 2.65 -0.86
CA TYR A 235 -4.61 1.96 0.42
C TYR A 235 -3.20 1.50 0.74
N PHE A 236 -2.83 1.66 2.00
CA PHE A 236 -1.49 1.37 2.49
C PHE A 236 -1.54 0.50 3.75
N ALA A 237 -0.64 -0.46 3.82
CA ALA A 237 -0.41 -1.30 4.98
C ALA A 237 0.76 -0.74 5.81
N GLU A 238 0.63 -0.73 7.13
CA GLU A 238 1.70 -0.30 8.04
C GLU A 238 2.88 -1.27 8.01
N THR A 239 4.08 -0.69 8.11
CA THR A 239 5.36 -1.41 8.23
C THR A 239 6.14 -0.80 9.40
N ASP A 240 7.21 -1.48 9.84
CA ASP A 240 8.07 -1.00 10.94
C ASP A 240 8.62 0.43 10.73
N THR A 241 8.68 0.90 9.48
CA THR A 241 9.27 2.20 9.12
C THR A 241 8.26 3.19 8.51
N GLY A 242 6.97 2.86 8.42
CA GLY A 242 5.98 3.72 7.77
C GLY A 242 4.84 2.93 7.13
N TYR A 243 4.55 3.20 5.86
CA TYR A 243 3.50 2.49 5.13
C TYR A 243 3.91 2.13 3.70
N VAL A 244 3.43 0.99 3.22
CA VAL A 244 3.64 0.52 1.85
C VAL A 244 2.29 0.35 1.15
N ALA A 245 2.18 0.82 -0.08
CA ALA A 245 0.96 0.70 -0.88
C ALA A 245 0.57 -0.78 -1.06
N GLU A 246 -0.69 -1.11 -0.80
CA GLU A 246 -1.20 -2.48 -0.97
C GLU A 246 -1.28 -2.88 -2.46
N ASN A 247 -1.45 -1.90 -3.35
CA ASN A 247 -1.37 -2.08 -4.80
C ASN A 247 -0.07 -1.43 -5.31
N ALA A 248 0.73 -2.21 -6.04
CA ALA A 248 2.18 -2.04 -6.19
C ALA A 248 2.70 -0.78 -6.96
N ALA A 249 1.86 0.21 -7.29
CA ALA A 249 2.20 1.18 -8.33
C ALA A 249 2.31 2.66 -7.93
N MET A 250 1.83 3.16 -6.77
CA MET A 250 1.49 4.61 -6.71
C MET A 250 2.04 5.49 -5.59
N GLY A 251 2.83 5.01 -4.62
CA GLY A 251 3.56 5.93 -3.74
C GLY A 251 4.04 5.33 -2.42
N LEU A 252 4.83 6.11 -1.69
CA LEU A 252 5.30 5.85 -0.33
C LEU A 252 4.60 6.82 0.62
N LEU A 253 3.96 6.30 1.67
CA LEU A 253 3.34 7.10 2.71
C LEU A 253 4.16 6.99 4.00
N GLU A 254 4.67 8.12 4.49
CA GLU A 254 5.54 8.19 5.66
C GLU A 254 4.84 8.93 6.80
N ARG A 255 5.00 8.47 8.05
CA ARG A 255 4.62 9.25 9.23
C ARG A 255 5.71 10.29 9.50
N THR A 256 5.30 11.51 9.75
CA THR A 256 6.20 12.61 10.13
C THR A 256 5.78 13.15 11.50
N GLU A 257 6.59 14.01 12.12
CA GLU A 257 6.23 14.67 13.38
C GLU A 257 4.97 15.54 13.24
N ASP A 258 4.73 16.06 12.04
CA ASP A 258 3.66 17.00 11.72
C ASP A 258 2.43 16.34 11.07
N GLY A 259 2.48 15.02 10.81
CA GLY A 259 1.38 14.26 10.20
C GLY A 259 1.89 13.20 9.25
N TYR A 260 1.66 13.38 7.94
CA TYR A 260 2.00 12.39 6.92
C TYR A 260 2.62 13.03 5.69
N LYS A 261 3.47 12.27 4.99
CA LYS A 261 4.00 12.64 3.70
C LYS A 261 3.72 11.53 2.69
N LEU A 262 2.98 11.85 1.64
CA LEU A 262 2.84 10.99 0.48
C LEU A 262 3.85 11.42 -0.59
N THR A 263 4.72 10.49 -0.97
CA THR A 263 5.58 10.63 -2.15
C THR A 263 5.00 9.73 -3.23
N CYS A 264 4.36 10.31 -4.25
CA CYS A 264 3.92 9.53 -5.41
C CYS A 264 5.15 9.01 -6.19
N HIS A 265 5.02 7.89 -6.92
CA HIS A 265 6.14 7.19 -7.59
C HIS A 265 7.16 8.14 -8.27
N PRO A 266 8.45 7.78 -8.29
CA PRO A 266 9.57 8.73 -8.24
C PRO A 266 9.61 9.67 -9.45
N GLY A 267 9.58 10.98 -9.17
CA GLY A 267 9.54 12.05 -10.16
C GLY A 267 8.28 12.93 -10.09
N MET A 268 7.35 12.61 -9.20
CA MET A 268 6.14 13.40 -8.97
C MET A 268 6.17 14.19 -7.65
N ASP A 269 5.22 15.10 -7.56
CA ASP A 269 4.93 15.98 -6.43
C ASP A 269 4.78 15.21 -5.10
N ALA A 270 5.20 15.84 -4.00
CA ALA A 270 4.97 15.36 -2.65
C ALA A 270 3.75 16.08 -2.05
N VAL A 271 2.91 15.35 -1.34
CA VAL A 271 1.79 15.92 -0.58
C VAL A 271 2.04 15.70 0.90
N TYR A 272 1.98 16.77 1.67
CA TYR A 272 2.10 16.77 3.12
C TYR A 272 0.73 16.97 3.72
N PHE A 273 0.42 16.14 4.70
CA PHE A 273 -0.83 16.15 5.43
C PHE A 273 -0.55 16.43 6.91
N ASP A 274 -1.46 17.15 7.55
CA ASP A 274 -1.40 17.43 8.97
C ASP A 274 -1.71 16.19 9.82
N LYS A 275 -1.69 16.35 11.15
CA LYS A 275 -1.99 15.29 12.13
C LYS A 275 -3.44 14.76 12.03
N ASN A 276 -4.35 15.57 11.49
CA ASN A 276 -5.74 15.20 11.24
C ASN A 276 -5.91 14.51 9.88
N GLY A 277 -4.84 14.41 9.10
CA GLY A 277 -4.82 13.80 7.78
C GLY A 277 -5.26 14.73 6.67
N LYS A 278 -5.45 16.03 6.89
CA LYS A 278 -5.83 16.97 5.83
C LYS A 278 -4.61 17.48 5.08
N ALA A 279 -4.70 17.61 3.75
CA ALA A 279 -3.61 18.18 2.97
C ALA A 279 -3.28 19.59 3.45
N ALA A 280 -2.00 19.79 3.76
CA ALA A 280 -1.42 21.02 4.28
C ALA A 280 -0.48 21.68 3.27
N ARG A 281 0.22 20.88 2.44
CA ARG A 281 1.10 21.38 1.38
C ARG A 281 1.23 20.38 0.24
N GLN A 282 1.32 20.88 -0.99
CA GLN A 282 1.73 20.10 -2.16
C GLN A 282 2.98 20.74 -2.76
N GLU A 283 4.03 19.95 -2.99
CA GLU A 283 5.31 20.40 -3.54
C GLU A 283 5.61 19.69 -4.84
N ASN A 284 6.15 20.42 -5.81
CA ASN A 284 6.75 19.85 -7.00
C ASN A 284 8.16 19.29 -6.73
N THR A 285 8.79 18.74 -7.76
CA THR A 285 10.15 18.19 -7.71
C THR A 285 11.23 19.21 -7.30
N ASN A 286 10.97 20.51 -7.45
CA ASN A 286 11.84 21.59 -7.00
C ASN A 286 11.57 22.04 -5.56
N LYS A 287 10.74 21.30 -4.80
CA LYS A 287 10.30 21.61 -3.42
C LYS A 287 9.52 22.93 -3.31
N ARG A 288 8.96 23.36 -4.43
CA ARG A 288 8.12 24.55 -4.51
C ARG A 288 6.67 24.14 -4.67
N GLY A 289 5.76 24.87 -4.03
CA GLY A 289 4.44 24.31 -3.82
C GLY A 289 3.32 25.30 -3.55
N ILE A 290 2.20 24.68 -3.19
CA ILE A 290 0.97 25.31 -2.73
C ILE A 290 0.81 24.92 -1.25
N THR A 291 0.62 25.91 -0.40
CA THR A 291 0.23 25.73 1.01
C THR A 291 -1.27 25.88 1.14
N PHE A 292 -1.90 24.97 1.88
CA PHE A 292 -3.33 24.95 2.12
C PHE A 292 -3.64 25.44 3.53
N ILE A 293 -4.41 26.52 3.63
CA ILE A 293 -4.81 27.16 4.87
C ILE A 293 -6.29 26.86 5.08
N ARG A 294 -6.65 26.42 6.29
CA ARG A 294 -7.99 25.98 6.64
C ARG A 294 -8.55 26.79 7.79
N ASP A 295 -9.87 26.98 7.78
CA ASP A 295 -10.60 27.67 8.84
C ASP A 295 -10.72 26.81 10.11
N GLU A 296 -11.29 27.38 11.18
CA GLU A 296 -11.52 26.68 12.46
C GLU A 296 -12.44 25.44 12.33
N ARG A 297 -13.21 25.34 11.25
CA ARG A 297 -14.10 24.21 10.94
C ARG A 297 -13.42 23.16 10.05
N GLY A 298 -12.15 23.36 9.67
CA GLY A 298 -11.37 22.46 8.82
C GLY A 298 -11.64 22.59 7.31
N ARG A 299 -12.39 23.61 6.88
CA ARG A 299 -12.66 23.87 5.45
C ARG A 299 -11.48 24.61 4.84
N LEU A 300 -11.20 24.39 3.56
CA LEU A 300 -10.16 25.15 2.86
C LEU A 300 -10.59 26.62 2.78
N GLU A 301 -9.74 27.52 3.28
CA GLU A 301 -9.95 28.97 3.25
C GLU A 301 -9.06 29.60 2.18
N LYS A 302 -7.82 29.11 2.02
CA LYS A 302 -6.87 29.65 1.04
C LYS A 302 -5.90 28.58 0.53
N ALA A 303 -5.61 28.62 -0.77
CA ALA A 303 -4.53 27.87 -1.40
C ALA A 303 -3.52 28.87 -1.95
N GLU A 304 -2.30 28.87 -1.41
CA GLU A 304 -1.29 29.90 -1.70
C GLU A 304 0.01 29.29 -2.20
N THR A 305 0.49 29.77 -3.35
CA THR A 305 1.76 29.37 -3.94
C THR A 305 2.93 30.02 -3.22
N ASP A 306 4.11 29.40 -3.28
CA ASP A 306 5.35 30.02 -2.77
C ASP A 306 5.73 31.34 -3.47
N THR A 307 5.11 31.63 -4.62
CA THR A 307 5.27 32.90 -5.35
C THR A 307 4.30 34.00 -4.93
N GLY A 308 3.38 33.71 -4.00
CA GLY A 308 2.39 34.66 -3.47
C GLY A 308 1.07 34.74 -4.24
N SER A 309 0.89 34.00 -5.34
CA SER A 309 -0.43 33.82 -5.98
C SER A 309 -1.31 32.94 -5.10
N PHE A 310 -2.62 33.22 -5.03
CA PHE A 310 -3.55 32.44 -4.22
C PHE A 310 -4.96 32.32 -4.80
N LEU A 311 -5.68 31.28 -4.36
CA LEU A 311 -7.14 31.15 -4.46
C LEU A 311 -7.71 31.22 -3.03
N GLU A 312 -8.81 31.95 -2.87
CA GLU A 312 -9.50 32.13 -1.60
C GLU A 312 -10.94 31.62 -1.69
N TYR A 313 -11.40 30.97 -0.62
CA TYR A 313 -12.65 30.22 -0.55
C TYR A 313 -13.48 30.78 0.61
N ALA A 314 -14.66 31.32 0.30
CA ALA A 314 -15.57 31.98 1.26
C ALA A 314 -16.70 31.05 1.75
#